data_AF-A0A957S2D1-F1
#
_entry.id   AF-A0A957S2D1-F1
#
_cell.length_a   1.000
_cell.length_b   1.000
_cell.length_c   1.000
_cell.angle_alpha   90.00
_cell.angle_beta   90.00
_cell.angle_gamma   90.00
#
_symmetry.space_group_name_H-M   'P 1'
#
loop_
_entity.id
_entity.type
_entity.pdbx_description
1 polymer ?
#
loop_
_entity_poly.entity_id
_entity_poly.type
_entity_poly.pdbx_seq_one_letter_code
_entity_poly.pdbx_strand_id
1 'polypeptide(L)'
;MRSRALYRRLWPLAQRAMGVHEALLSVDITEWHDYELVWTARDVRFHVDGALVLRAPQAPRGPLGCVIWLDNQFMVVRPTGVIRHGLVARGEREWMEVREVVLEKG
;
A
#
# COMPACT_ATOMS: atom_id res chain seq x y z
N MET A 1 -6.75 14.89 -16.34
CA MET A 1 -6.85 16.22 -15.69
C MET A 1 -5.50 16.88 -15.91
N ARG A 2 -5.44 18.06 -16.56
CA ARG A 2 -4.15 18.68 -17.00
C ARG A 2 -3.32 19.29 -15.86
N SER A 3 -3.83 19.36 -14.62
CA SER A 3 -3.11 19.90 -13.46
C SER A 3 -2.86 18.85 -12.36
N ARG A 4 -1.58 18.53 -12.13
CA ARG A 4 -1.09 17.63 -11.07
C ARG A 4 -1.35 18.20 -9.66
N ALA A 5 -1.46 19.52 -9.53
CA ALA A 5 -1.75 20.19 -8.26
C ALA A 5 -3.23 20.04 -7.88
N LEU A 6 -4.15 20.22 -8.83
CA LEU A 6 -5.59 20.03 -8.59
C LEU A 6 -5.89 18.55 -8.28
N TYR A 7 -5.22 17.61 -8.95
CA TYR A 7 -5.35 16.19 -8.64
C TYR A 7 -4.94 15.89 -7.19
N ARG A 8 -3.75 16.35 -6.75
CA ARG A 8 -3.29 16.16 -5.37
C ARG A 8 -4.23 16.76 -4.34
N ARG A 9 -4.93 17.86 -4.67
CA ARG A 9 -5.93 18.48 -3.78
C ARG A 9 -7.25 17.71 -3.72
N LEU A 10 -7.72 17.15 -4.82
CA LEU A 10 -9.02 16.46 -4.88
C LEU A 10 -8.94 14.96 -4.57
N TRP A 11 -7.77 14.34 -4.77
CA TRP A 11 -7.56 12.90 -4.56
C TRP A 11 -7.92 12.42 -3.14
N PRO A 12 -7.59 13.15 -2.05
CA PRO A 12 -8.01 12.75 -0.70
C PRO A 12 -9.52 12.65 -0.52
N LEU A 13 -10.31 13.45 -1.25
CA LEU A 13 -11.78 13.37 -1.21
C LEU A 13 -12.28 12.12 -1.90
N ALA A 14 -11.71 11.77 -3.04
CA ALA A 14 -12.03 10.54 -3.76
C ALA A 14 -11.66 9.29 -2.94
N GLN A 15 -10.47 9.27 -2.34
CA GLN A 15 -10.04 8.20 -1.44
C GLN A 15 -11.03 7.98 -0.30
N ARG A 16 -11.43 9.07 0.39
CA ARG A 16 -12.43 9.02 1.46
C ARG A 16 -13.77 8.48 0.97
N ALA A 17 -14.24 8.90 -0.20
CA ALA A 17 -15.51 8.42 -0.77
C ALA A 17 -15.46 6.93 -1.13
N MET A 18 -14.30 6.41 -1.54
CA MET A 18 -14.11 4.98 -1.87
C MET A 18 -13.74 4.12 -0.66
N GLY A 19 -13.49 4.71 0.51
CA GLY A 19 -12.98 4.00 1.69
C GLY A 19 -11.56 3.45 1.52
N VAL A 20 -10.78 4.02 0.60
CA VAL A 20 -9.39 3.63 0.31
C VAL A 20 -8.44 4.49 1.12
N HIS A 21 -7.42 3.86 1.70
CA HIS A 21 -6.36 4.53 2.46
C HIS A 21 -5.02 4.04 1.95
N GLU A 22 -4.11 4.97 1.61
CA GLU A 22 -2.77 4.67 1.12
C GLU A 22 -1.76 5.67 1.71
N ALA A 23 -0.50 5.25 1.85
CA ALA A 23 0.61 6.13 2.21
C ALA A 23 1.80 5.85 1.30
N LEU A 24 2.46 6.91 0.82
CA LEU A 24 3.77 6.77 0.19
C LEU A 24 4.81 6.59 1.30
N LEU A 25 5.59 5.52 1.18
CA LEU A 25 6.71 5.27 2.07
C LEU A 25 7.92 6.10 1.60
N SER A 26 8.65 6.67 2.55
CA SER A 26 9.88 7.44 2.30
C SER A 26 11.15 6.67 2.67
N VAL A 27 11.04 5.34 2.83
CA VAL A 27 12.17 4.44 3.12
C VAL A 27 12.77 3.89 1.84
N ASP A 28 14.02 3.45 1.91
CA ASP A 28 14.67 2.73 0.80
C ASP A 28 14.29 1.25 0.86
N ILE A 29 13.45 0.82 -0.08
CA ILE A 29 12.95 -0.57 -0.14
C ILE A 29 14.05 -1.62 -0.37
N THR A 30 15.28 -1.21 -0.68
CA THR A 30 16.43 -2.10 -0.86
C THR A 30 17.15 -2.43 0.45
N GLU A 31 16.81 -1.73 1.54
CA GLU A 31 17.31 -2.01 2.88
C GLU A 31 16.36 -2.96 3.66
N TRP A 32 16.88 -3.54 4.75
CA TRP A 32 16.07 -4.32 5.66
C TRP A 32 15.18 -3.40 6.49
N HIS A 33 13.89 -3.71 6.52
CA HIS A 33 12.88 -2.97 7.28
C HIS A 33 11.96 -3.91 8.04
N ASP A 34 11.52 -3.46 9.21
CA ASP A 34 10.50 -4.14 10.00
C ASP A 34 9.12 -3.60 9.64
N TYR A 35 8.27 -4.45 9.11
CA TYR A 35 6.89 -4.11 8.76
C TYR A 35 5.92 -4.72 9.75
N GLU A 36 5.04 -3.91 10.31
CA GLU A 36 4.00 -4.37 11.23
C GLU A 36 2.61 -3.97 10.74
N LEU A 37 1.67 -4.92 10.81
CA LEU A 37 0.25 -4.69 10.58
C LEU A 37 -0.51 -5.03 11.85
N VAL A 38 -1.04 -4.01 12.53
CA VAL A 38 -1.90 -4.20 13.69
C VAL A 38 -3.36 -4.12 13.25
N TRP A 39 -4.03 -5.27 13.24
CA TRP A 39 -5.43 -5.40 12.86
C TRP A 39 -6.31 -5.56 14.08
N THR A 40 -7.29 -4.66 14.23
CA THR A 40 -8.28 -4.70 15.30
C THR A 40 -9.70 -4.72 14.74
N ALA A 41 -10.69 -4.91 15.59
CA ALA A 41 -12.09 -4.78 15.20
C ALA A 41 -12.49 -3.36 14.76
N ARG A 42 -11.66 -2.35 15.05
CA ARG A 42 -11.96 -0.92 14.79
C ARG A 42 -11.16 -0.35 13.63
N ASP A 43 -9.89 -0.70 13.52
CA ASP A 43 -8.98 -0.15 12.52
C ASP A 43 -7.84 -1.11 12.17
N VAL A 44 -7.12 -0.75 11.12
CA VAL A 44 -5.85 -1.34 10.72
C VAL A 44 -4.79 -0.25 10.80
N ARG A 45 -3.66 -0.56 11.45
CA ARG A 45 -2.50 0.34 11.59
C ARG A 45 -1.30 -0.34 10.96
N PHE A 46 -0.56 0.40 10.14
CA PHE A 46 0.65 -0.06 9.47
C PHE A 46 1.83 0.70 10.03
N HIS A 47 2.87 -0.02 10.44
CA HIS A 47 4.13 0.56 10.88
C HIS A 47 5.29 0.09 9.99
N VAL A 48 6.28 0.96 9.84
CA VAL A 48 7.59 0.65 9.24
C VAL A 48 8.63 1.11 10.24
N ASP A 49 9.51 0.20 10.65
CA ASP A 49 10.54 0.42 11.67
C ASP A 49 9.96 1.03 12.96
N GLY A 50 8.78 0.53 13.36
CA GLY A 50 8.03 1.00 14.53
C GLY A 50 7.28 2.33 14.36
N ALA A 51 7.48 3.06 13.26
CA ALA A 51 6.78 4.32 12.99
C ALA A 51 5.43 4.07 12.31
N LEU A 52 4.34 4.65 12.83
CA LEU A 52 3.01 4.56 12.22
C LEU A 52 2.98 5.34 10.91
N VAL A 53 2.85 4.62 9.79
CA VAL A 53 2.82 5.21 8.43
C VAL A 53 1.42 5.35 7.86
N LEU A 54 0.47 4.51 8.28
CA LEU A 54 -0.91 4.54 7.80
C LEU A 54 -1.89 4.01 8.85
N ARG A 55 -3.05 4.67 8.97
CA ARG A 55 -4.19 4.18 9.74
C ARG A 55 -5.42 4.13 8.84
N ALA A 56 -5.99 2.94 8.66
CA ALA A 56 -7.26 2.73 7.97
C ALA A 56 -8.38 2.48 9.00
N PRO A 57 -9.37 3.37 9.13
CA PRO A 57 -10.44 3.28 10.13
C PRO A 57 -11.52 2.23 9.82
N GLN A 58 -11.37 1.45 8.75
CA GLN A 58 -12.28 0.34 8.42
C GLN A 58 -11.49 -0.95 8.32
N ALA A 59 -11.65 -1.81 9.32
CA ALA A 59 -11.06 -3.14 9.34
C ALA A 59 -11.96 -4.17 8.63
N PRO A 60 -11.40 -5.04 7.76
CA PRO A 60 -12.10 -6.25 7.33
C PRO A 60 -12.53 -7.10 8.54
N ARG A 61 -13.64 -7.85 8.41
CA ARG A 61 -14.25 -8.61 9.52
C ARG A 61 -14.10 -10.14 9.42
N GLY A 62 -13.59 -10.64 8.30
CA GLY A 62 -13.40 -12.07 8.05
C GLY A 62 -11.94 -12.50 8.17
N PRO A 63 -11.65 -13.81 8.19
CA PRO A 63 -10.29 -14.30 8.13
C PRO A 63 -9.60 -13.79 6.86
N LEU A 64 -8.33 -13.43 6.98
CA LEU A 64 -7.49 -12.96 5.88
C LEU A 64 -6.30 -13.91 5.71
N GLY A 65 -5.78 -13.98 4.48
CA GLY A 65 -4.49 -14.60 4.18
C GLY A 65 -3.41 -13.52 4.06
N CYS A 66 -2.20 -13.82 4.54
CA CYS A 66 -1.02 -13.01 4.26
C CYS A 66 -0.41 -13.48 2.93
N VAL A 67 -0.24 -12.55 1.99
CA VAL A 67 0.44 -12.79 0.73
C VAL A 67 1.52 -11.73 0.57
N ILE A 68 2.78 -12.16 0.49
CA ILE A 68 3.93 -11.30 0.25
C ILE A 68 4.45 -11.66 -1.13
N TRP A 69 4.46 -10.69 -2.05
CA TRP A 69 4.80 -10.93 -3.44
C TRP A 69 5.51 -9.71 -4.02
N LEU A 70 6.40 -9.96 -4.98
CA LEU A 70 7.08 -8.95 -5.79
C LEU A 70 6.62 -9.15 -7.24
N ASP A 71 6.12 -8.09 -7.86
CA ASP A 71 5.68 -8.11 -9.24
C ASP A 71 6.24 -6.94 -10.05
N ASN A 72 6.02 -7.00 -11.36
CA ASN A 72 6.31 -5.90 -12.27
C ASN A 72 5.04 -5.42 -12.97
N GLN A 73 3.86 -5.72 -12.44
CA GLN A 73 2.60 -5.28 -13.02
C GLN A 73 2.23 -3.90 -12.48
N PHE A 74 1.59 -3.09 -13.31
CA PHE A 74 1.04 -1.82 -12.86
C PHE A 74 -0.33 -1.56 -13.46
N MET A 75 -1.13 -0.77 -12.74
CA MET A 75 -2.37 -0.20 -13.24
C MET A 75 -2.42 1.29 -12.91
N VAL A 76 -2.91 2.08 -13.85
CA VAL A 76 -3.13 3.52 -13.72
C VAL A 76 -4.60 3.78 -13.94
N VAL A 77 -5.28 4.33 -12.93
CA VAL A 77 -6.65 4.83 -13.04
C VAL A 77 -6.63 6.33 -12.83
N ARG A 78 -7.00 7.09 -13.87
CA ARG A 78 -7.14 8.55 -13.78
C ARG A 78 -8.62 8.91 -13.74
N PRO A 79 -9.03 9.90 -12.93
CA PRO A 79 -10.40 10.41 -12.92
C PRO A 79 -10.92 10.92 -14.28
N THR A 80 -10.04 11.17 -15.26
CA THR A 80 -10.42 11.56 -16.63
C THR A 80 -10.66 10.38 -17.58
N GLY A 81 -10.99 9.20 -17.04
CA GLY A 81 -11.30 8.01 -17.83
C GLY A 81 -10.10 7.29 -18.44
N VAL A 82 -8.87 7.66 -18.07
CA VAL A 82 -7.67 6.94 -18.55
C VAL A 82 -7.43 5.76 -17.63
N ILE A 83 -7.62 4.57 -18.18
CA ILE A 83 -7.24 3.30 -17.57
C ILE A 83 -6.08 2.74 -18.39
N ARG A 84 -4.95 2.45 -17.75
CA ARG A 84 -3.82 1.76 -18.36
C ARG A 84 -3.37 0.64 -17.44
N HIS A 85 -2.91 -0.46 -18.02
CA HIS A 85 -2.21 -1.50 -17.31
C HIS A 85 -1.01 -1.94 -18.14
N GLY A 86 -0.08 -2.66 -17.52
CA GLY A 86 1.07 -3.19 -18.24
C GLY A 86 2.09 -3.82 -17.32
N LEU A 87 3.23 -4.12 -17.91
CA LEU A 87 4.42 -4.61 -17.23
C LEU A 87 5.48 -3.52 -17.24
N VAL A 88 6.23 -3.42 -16.14
CA VAL A 88 7.47 -2.67 -16.05
C VAL A 88 8.59 -3.57 -16.54
N ALA A 89 9.28 -3.15 -17.60
CA ALA A 89 10.45 -3.88 -18.10
C ALA A 89 11.54 -3.87 -17.01
N ARG A 90 12.08 -5.05 -16.71
CA ARG A 90 13.16 -5.24 -15.73
C ARG A 90 14.44 -5.61 -16.47
N GLY A 91 15.50 -4.84 -16.26
CA GLY A 91 16.80 -5.07 -16.89
C GLY A 91 17.66 -6.08 -16.13
N GLU A 92 17.34 -6.32 -14.86
CA GLU A 92 18.12 -7.16 -13.94
C GLU A 92 17.18 -8.07 -13.16
N ARG A 93 17.75 -9.09 -12.52
CA ARG A 93 17.01 -10.00 -11.66
C ARG A 93 16.64 -9.28 -10.36
N GLU A 94 15.35 -9.20 -10.08
CA GLU A 94 14.83 -8.69 -8.81
C GLU A 94 14.46 -9.86 -7.89
N TRP A 95 14.64 -9.69 -6.59
CA TRP A 95 14.20 -10.64 -5.57
C TRP A 95 13.77 -9.89 -4.32
N MET A 96 13.05 -10.59 -3.45
CA MET A 96 12.63 -10.11 -2.15
C MET A 96 13.01 -11.17 -1.13
N GLU A 97 13.68 -10.75 -0.07
CA GLU A 97 14.02 -11.62 1.05
C GLU A 97 13.09 -11.31 2.22
N VAL A 98 12.59 -12.36 2.86
CA VAL A 98 11.79 -12.26 4.07
C VAL A 98 12.48 -13.08 5.13
N ARG A 99 12.96 -12.41 6.18
CA ARG A 99 13.70 -13.06 7.26
C ARG A 99 12.77 -13.83 8.19
N GLU A 100 11.68 -13.19 8.59
CA GLU A 100 10.74 -13.72 9.57
C GLU A 100 9.34 -13.21 9.28
N VAL A 101 8.34 -14.03 9.62
CA VAL A 101 6.94 -13.64 9.67
C VAL A 101 6.36 -14.17 10.96
N VAL A 102 5.97 -13.27 11.86
CA VAL A 102 5.30 -13.60 13.12
C VAL A 102 3.83 -13.21 13.01
N LEU A 103 2.94 -14.11 13.46
CA LEU A 103 1.53 -13.80 13.62
C LEU A 103 1.17 -13.96 15.09
N GLU A 104 0.74 -12.85 15.69
CA GLU A 104 0.30 -12.80 17.08
C GLU A 104 -1.19 -12.55 17.14
N LYS A 105 -1.87 -13.19 18.10
CA LYS A 105 -3.24 -12.83 18.44
C LYS A 105 -3.18 -11.73 19.49
N GLY A 106 -3.84 -10.60 19.20
CA GLY A 106 -4.13 -9.56 20.19
C GLY A 106 -5.26 -9.93 21.14
#